data_AF-A0A7S4PSC1-F1
#
_entry.id   AF-A0A7S4PSC1-F1
#
_cell.length_a   1.000
_cell.length_b   1.000
_cell.length_c   1.000
_cell.angle_alpha   90.00
_cell.angle_beta   90.00
_cell.angle_gamma   90.00
#
_symmetry.space_group_name_H-M   'P 1'
#
loop_
_entity.id
_entity.type
_entity.pdbx_description
1 polymer ?
#
loop_
_entity_poly.entity_id
_entity_poly.type
_entity_poly.pdbx_seq_one_letter_code
_entity_poly.pdbx_strand_id
1 'polypeptide(L)'
;MARELLPGRFARSPTWVWGGPWQMGLWGLRATAWALLLPVGLGASFRWHWLSPRPEPPSLRRAAAAAADRPSAETLEVPAAYLAQIQEEQNCAKHGWEPRRGPAVQVIDAFLFHRELDLLEARLHELYHWVQAFAIVELGVTYQGKQRNSTFAACLADPACEERFAPFLDKVHYTFIGSFPQCRTRNPWQCEYAHRNALGDAFAAAGGRDQ
;
A
#
# COMPACT_ATOMS: atom_id res chain seq x y z
N MET A 1 12.44 -27.45 31.18
CA MET A 1 11.35 -26.71 31.86
C MET A 1 10.76 -25.76 30.83
N ALA A 2 9.48 -25.99 30.53
CA ALA A 2 8.76 -25.44 29.41
C ALA A 2 8.53 -23.93 29.54
N ARG A 3 8.53 -23.23 28.40
CA ARG A 3 7.76 -22.01 28.24
C ARG A 3 7.18 -21.99 26.83
N GLU A 4 5.85 -21.95 26.82
CA GLU A 4 4.96 -22.23 25.70
C GLU A 4 5.11 -21.22 24.56
N LEU A 5 4.95 -21.74 23.35
CA LEU A 5 4.62 -21.01 22.14
C LEU A 5 3.12 -20.69 22.15
N LEU A 6 2.75 -19.44 21.89
CA LEU A 6 1.43 -19.10 21.34
C LEU A 6 1.54 -18.01 20.26
N PRO A 7 0.68 -18.05 19.23
CA PRO A 7 0.80 -17.26 18.00
C PRO A 7 0.09 -15.91 18.11
N GLY A 8 0.72 -14.85 17.60
CA GLY A 8 0.11 -13.53 17.46
C GLY A 8 -0.87 -13.51 16.28
N ARG A 9 -2.15 -13.75 16.56
CA ARG A 9 -3.26 -13.43 15.65
C ARG A 9 -3.47 -11.92 15.59
N PHE A 10 -3.80 -11.44 14.39
CA PHE A 10 -4.40 -10.13 14.10
C PHE A 10 -5.50 -9.79 15.12
N ALA A 11 -5.28 -8.75 15.92
CA ALA A 11 -6.33 -8.12 16.70
C ALA A 11 -6.93 -6.97 15.88
N ARG A 12 -8.07 -7.24 15.23
CA ARG A 12 -9.00 -6.19 14.81
C ARG A 12 -9.58 -5.57 16.08
N SER A 13 -9.37 -4.28 16.29
CA SER A 13 -10.14 -3.51 17.25
C SER A 13 -11.47 -3.07 16.61
N PRO A 14 -12.59 -3.25 17.31
CA PRO A 14 -13.70 -2.32 17.14
C PRO A 14 -14.18 -1.82 18.50
N THR A 15 -14.35 -0.51 18.64
CA THR A 15 -15.66 0.16 18.78
C THR A 15 -15.42 1.59 19.22
N TRP A 16 -15.79 2.53 18.35
CA TRP A 16 -16.03 3.91 18.74
C TRP A 16 -17.38 3.98 19.46
N VAL A 17 -17.37 4.39 20.72
CA VAL A 17 -18.58 4.64 21.51
C VAL A 17 -19.05 6.06 21.20
N TRP A 18 -20.15 6.20 20.45
CA TRP A 18 -21.00 7.39 20.50
C TRP A 18 -22.26 7.02 21.27
N GLY A 19 -22.36 7.50 22.51
CA GLY A 19 -23.52 7.29 23.37
C GLY A 19 -23.74 8.51 24.26
N GLY A 20 -24.32 9.57 23.70
CA GLY A 20 -24.91 10.67 24.46
C GLY A 20 -26.42 10.47 24.57
N PRO A 21 -27.05 10.74 25.74
CA PRO A 21 -28.43 10.35 26.00
C PRO A 21 -29.45 11.31 25.38
N TRP A 22 -30.52 10.70 24.88
CA TRP A 22 -31.76 11.36 24.47
C TRP A 22 -32.45 12.02 25.67
N GLN A 23 -32.70 13.33 25.59
CA GLN A 23 -33.75 13.97 26.38
C GLN A 23 -35.00 14.12 25.50
N MET A 24 -36.03 13.33 25.81
CA MET A 24 -37.39 13.61 25.39
C MET A 24 -37.93 14.78 26.21
N GLY A 25 -38.43 15.81 25.52
CA GLY A 25 -39.16 16.92 26.10
C GLY A 25 -40.29 17.35 25.16
N LEU A 26 -41.43 16.67 25.29
CA LEU A 26 -42.73 17.05 24.72
C LEU A 26 -43.18 18.39 25.28
N TRP A 27 -43.37 19.44 24.46
CA TRP A 27 -44.37 20.50 24.71
C TRP A 27 -44.79 21.17 23.39
N GLY A 28 -46.10 21.29 23.19
CA GLY A 28 -46.66 22.47 22.50
C GLY A 28 -47.28 22.28 21.12
N LEU A 29 -48.53 21.81 21.11
CA LEU A 29 -49.50 22.08 20.04
C LEU A 29 -49.52 23.58 19.68
N ARG A 30 -49.28 23.92 18.40
CA ARG A 30 -50.01 25.00 17.70
C ARG A 30 -50.15 24.67 16.22
N ALA A 31 -51.33 24.20 15.86
CA ALA A 31 -51.81 24.18 14.49
C ALA A 31 -51.92 25.62 13.98
N THR A 32 -51.32 25.90 12.82
CA THR A 32 -51.87 26.89 11.87
C THR A 32 -51.52 26.44 10.46
N ALA A 33 -52.58 26.21 9.68
CA ALA A 33 -52.53 25.88 8.27
C ALA A 33 -52.03 27.08 7.46
N TRP A 34 -51.17 26.81 6.48
CA TRP A 34 -50.98 27.71 5.35
C TRP A 34 -51.11 26.93 4.06
N ALA A 35 -51.95 27.49 3.20
CA ALA A 35 -52.49 26.94 1.99
C ALA A 35 -51.40 26.63 0.93
N LEU A 36 -51.62 25.50 0.27
CA LEU A 36 -51.59 25.34 -1.19
C LEU A 36 -51.01 26.51 -2.00
N LEU A 37 -49.81 26.30 -2.54
CA LEU A 37 -49.43 26.82 -3.85
C LEU A 37 -48.64 25.72 -4.59
N LEU A 38 -49.35 24.93 -5.39
CA LEU A 38 -48.76 24.12 -6.45
C LEU A 38 -48.43 25.05 -7.63
N PRO A 39 -47.17 25.16 -8.08
CA PRO A 39 -46.91 25.70 -9.40
C PRO A 39 -47.24 24.61 -10.42
N VAL A 40 -48.34 24.88 -11.12
CA VAL A 40 -48.73 24.28 -12.39
C VAL A 40 -47.58 24.44 -13.40
N GLY A 41 -47.17 23.31 -13.98
CA GLY A 41 -46.80 23.21 -15.38
C GLY A 41 -45.50 23.88 -15.84
N LEU A 42 -44.44 23.10 -15.96
CA LEU A 42 -43.57 23.11 -17.15
C LEU A 42 -43.12 21.68 -17.40
N GLY A 43 -43.81 21.00 -18.32
CA GLY A 43 -43.39 19.70 -18.84
C GLY A 43 -42.08 19.87 -19.62
N ALA A 44 -40.94 19.66 -18.96
CA ALA A 44 -39.71 19.35 -19.65
C ALA A 44 -39.73 17.86 -20.01
N SER A 45 -40.09 17.57 -21.26
CA SER A 45 -39.84 16.25 -21.86
C SER A 45 -38.34 15.96 -21.82
N PHE A 46 -37.89 15.22 -20.81
CA PHE A 46 -36.55 14.65 -20.78
C PHE A 46 -36.45 13.55 -21.85
N ARG A 47 -36.01 13.95 -23.04
CA ARG A 47 -35.67 13.03 -24.11
C ARG A 47 -34.32 12.39 -23.77
N TRP A 48 -34.37 11.19 -23.21
CA TRP A 48 -33.22 10.30 -23.05
C TRP A 48 -32.61 10.05 -24.42
N HIS A 49 -31.60 10.84 -24.79
CA HIS A 49 -30.71 10.45 -25.88
C HIS A 49 -29.79 9.41 -25.27
N TRP A 50 -30.12 8.15 -25.53
CA TRP A 50 -29.25 7.02 -25.25
C TRP A 50 -27.90 7.30 -25.93
N LEU A 51 -26.89 7.68 -25.14
CA LEU A 51 -25.51 7.72 -25.59
C LEU A 51 -25.10 6.26 -25.78
N SER A 52 -25.32 5.72 -26.98
CA SER A 52 -24.74 4.45 -27.36
C SER A 52 -23.23 4.52 -27.12
N PRO A 53 -22.64 3.52 -26.42
CA PRO A 53 -21.22 3.55 -26.07
C PRO A 53 -20.40 3.78 -27.34
N ARG A 54 -19.50 4.76 -27.29
CA ARG A 54 -18.63 5.05 -28.44
C ARG A 54 -17.82 3.80 -28.76
N PRO A 55 -17.64 3.44 -30.03
CA PRO A 55 -16.75 2.34 -30.38
C PRO A 55 -15.34 2.68 -29.88
N GLU A 56 -14.80 1.78 -29.05
CA GLU A 56 -13.42 1.83 -28.56
C GLU A 56 -12.45 2.12 -29.71
N PRO A 57 -11.55 3.12 -29.59
CA PRO A 57 -10.57 3.42 -30.63
C PRO A 57 -9.68 2.19 -30.91
N PRO A 58 -9.22 1.99 -32.16
CA PRO A 58 -8.44 0.81 -32.54
C PRO A 58 -7.18 0.58 -31.71
N SER A 59 -6.60 1.65 -31.16
CA SER A 59 -5.46 1.61 -30.24
C SER A 59 -5.78 0.92 -28.91
N LEU A 60 -6.97 1.18 -28.34
CA LEU A 60 -7.40 0.56 -27.09
C LEU A 60 -7.83 -0.89 -27.31
N ARG A 61 -8.41 -1.22 -28.48
CA ARG A 61 -8.66 -2.63 -28.85
C ARG A 61 -7.39 -3.44 -29.00
N ARG A 62 -6.34 -2.88 -29.61
CA ARG A 62 -5.02 -3.52 -29.67
C ARG A 62 -4.38 -3.66 -28.30
N ALA A 63 -4.50 -2.66 -27.42
CA ALA A 63 -3.99 -2.74 -26.06
C ALA A 63 -4.72 -3.80 -25.23
N ALA A 64 -6.05 -3.89 -25.33
CA ALA A 64 -6.85 -4.91 -24.66
C ALA A 64 -6.59 -6.32 -25.22
N ALA A 65 -6.44 -6.46 -26.55
CA ALA A 65 -6.05 -7.73 -27.16
C ALA A 65 -4.62 -8.14 -26.76
N ALA A 66 -3.67 -7.20 -26.72
CA ALA A 66 -2.31 -7.47 -26.25
C ALA A 66 -2.23 -7.76 -24.75
N ALA A 67 -3.16 -7.25 -23.95
CA ALA A 67 -3.30 -7.61 -22.53
C ALA A 67 -3.92 -9.01 -22.34
N ALA A 68 -4.84 -9.41 -23.22
CA ALA A 68 -5.44 -10.74 -23.23
C ALA A 68 -4.51 -11.83 -23.77
N ASP A 69 -3.53 -11.46 -24.60
CA ASP A 69 -2.51 -12.36 -25.16
C ASP A 69 -1.25 -12.44 -24.27
N ARG A 70 -1.23 -11.77 -23.12
CA ARG A 70 -0.17 -11.98 -22.13
C ARG A 70 -0.38 -13.37 -21.52
N PRO A 71 0.65 -14.24 -21.53
CA PRO A 71 0.60 -15.45 -20.74
C PRO A 71 0.30 -15.07 -19.29
N SER A 72 -0.63 -15.81 -18.70
CA SER A 72 -1.27 -15.51 -17.43
C SER A 72 -0.27 -15.48 -16.28
N ALA A 73 0.40 -14.35 -16.02
CA ALA A 73 1.30 -14.14 -14.88
C ALA A 73 2.10 -15.41 -14.50
N GLU A 74 2.56 -16.16 -15.51
CA GLU A 74 3.34 -17.35 -15.26
C GLU A 74 4.70 -16.80 -14.90
N THR A 75 5.02 -17.00 -13.62
CA THR A 75 6.26 -16.64 -12.95
C THR A 75 7.38 -16.61 -13.97
N LEU A 76 8.14 -15.50 -14.03
CA LEU A 76 9.35 -15.44 -14.83
C LEU A 76 10.37 -16.40 -14.18
N GLU A 77 10.15 -17.69 -14.35
CA GLU A 77 10.97 -18.74 -13.77
C GLU A 77 12.29 -18.65 -14.52
N VAL A 78 13.34 -18.29 -13.79
CA VAL A 78 14.70 -18.34 -14.30
C VAL A 78 14.89 -19.77 -14.82
N PRO A 79 15.14 -19.97 -16.13
CA PRO A 79 15.15 -21.30 -16.70
C PRO A 79 16.10 -22.20 -15.92
N ALA A 80 15.70 -23.42 -15.59
CA ALA A 80 16.54 -24.36 -14.84
C ALA A 80 17.94 -24.52 -15.46
N ALA A 81 18.05 -24.36 -16.79
CA ALA A 81 19.31 -24.32 -17.51
C ALA A 81 20.24 -23.16 -17.10
N TYR A 82 19.70 -21.96 -16.83
CA TYR A 82 20.47 -20.83 -16.31
C TYR A 82 20.90 -21.09 -14.87
N LEU A 83 20.01 -21.62 -14.03
CA LEU A 83 20.36 -21.98 -12.65
C LEU A 83 21.42 -23.09 -12.60
N ALA A 84 21.35 -24.07 -13.50
CA ALA A 84 22.34 -25.15 -13.62
C ALA A 84 23.73 -24.66 -14.05
N GLN A 85 23.84 -23.44 -14.63
CA GLN A 85 25.12 -22.80 -14.94
C GLN A 85 25.72 -22.06 -13.74
N ILE A 86 24.96 -21.85 -12.67
CA ILE A 86 25.45 -21.15 -11.47
C ILE A 86 26.37 -22.10 -10.70
N GLN A 87 27.68 -21.89 -10.86
CA GLN A 87 28.71 -22.61 -10.12
C GLN A 87 29.15 -21.75 -8.92
N GLU A 88 28.38 -21.80 -7.84
CA GLU A 88 28.58 -20.94 -6.64
C GLU A 88 30.01 -21.03 -6.10
N GLU A 89 30.54 -22.25 -5.96
CA GLU A 89 31.91 -22.49 -5.48
C GLU A 89 32.95 -21.77 -6.33
N GLN A 90 32.83 -21.88 -7.65
CA GLN A 90 33.76 -21.26 -8.59
C GLN A 90 33.62 -19.74 -8.62
N ASN A 91 32.39 -19.23 -8.47
CA ASN A 91 32.12 -17.80 -8.43
C ASN A 91 32.65 -17.17 -7.13
N CYS A 92 32.44 -17.80 -5.99
CA CYS A 92 33.00 -17.37 -4.70
C CYS A 92 34.53 -17.40 -4.72
N ALA A 93 35.12 -18.48 -5.25
CA ALA A 93 36.58 -18.64 -5.34
C ALA A 93 37.27 -17.53 -6.16
N LYS A 94 36.63 -17.04 -7.24
CA LYS A 94 37.14 -15.90 -8.03
C LYS A 94 37.33 -14.63 -7.20
N HIS A 95 36.61 -14.50 -6.08
CA HIS A 95 36.67 -13.35 -5.18
C HIS A 95 37.41 -13.65 -3.86
N GLY A 96 37.99 -14.85 -3.71
CA GLY A 96 38.57 -15.30 -2.44
C GLY A 96 37.51 -15.46 -1.33
N TRP A 97 36.26 -15.67 -1.71
CA TRP A 97 35.16 -15.92 -0.80
C TRP A 97 34.89 -17.41 -0.68
N GLU A 98 34.45 -17.82 0.50
CA GLU A 98 33.91 -19.15 0.72
C GLU A 98 32.39 -19.12 0.52
N PRO A 99 31.79 -20.15 -0.11
CA PRO A 99 30.34 -20.28 -0.17
C PRO A 99 29.73 -20.20 1.23
N ARG A 100 28.56 -19.56 1.31
CA ARG A 100 27.89 -19.30 2.58
C ARG A 100 27.44 -20.62 3.20
N ARG A 101 27.98 -20.97 4.37
CA ARG A 101 27.58 -22.14 5.15
C ARG A 101 26.53 -21.71 6.18
N GLY A 102 25.29 -22.18 6.07
CA GLY A 102 24.22 -21.82 7.02
C GLY A 102 22.80 -21.94 6.45
N PRO A 103 21.77 -21.55 7.23
CA PRO A 103 20.40 -21.49 6.74
C PRO A 103 20.26 -20.48 5.59
N ALA A 104 19.23 -20.66 4.77
CA ALA A 104 18.91 -19.76 3.67
C ALA A 104 18.82 -18.30 4.18
N VAL A 105 19.45 -17.40 3.44
CA VAL A 105 19.46 -15.97 3.75
C VAL A 105 18.05 -15.42 3.57
N GLN A 106 17.58 -14.63 4.55
CA GLN A 106 16.37 -13.85 4.39
C GLN A 106 16.69 -12.59 3.57
N VAL A 107 15.94 -12.39 2.51
CA VAL A 107 15.93 -11.22 1.65
C VAL A 107 14.69 -10.39 2.01
N ILE A 108 14.94 -9.18 2.46
CA ILE A 108 13.91 -8.19 2.78
C ILE A 108 14.15 -6.99 1.87
N ASP A 109 13.11 -6.54 1.17
CA ASP A 109 13.17 -5.30 0.41
C ASP A 109 12.73 -4.13 1.29
N ALA A 110 13.67 -3.25 1.63
CA ALA A 110 13.43 -2.11 2.49
C ALA A 110 13.61 -0.81 1.73
N PHE A 111 12.58 0.06 1.70
CA PHE A 111 12.66 1.34 1.02
C PHE A 111 11.76 2.42 1.63
N LEU A 112 12.13 3.68 1.36
CA LEU A 112 11.26 4.84 1.60
C LEU A 112 10.28 4.98 0.42
N PHE A 113 8.99 5.09 0.73
CA PHE A 113 7.93 5.27 -0.26
C PHE A 113 7.52 6.73 -0.44
N HIS A 114 7.34 7.16 -1.70
CA HIS A 114 6.87 8.50 -2.02
C HIS A 114 5.86 8.54 -3.18
N ARG A 115 4.56 8.47 -2.85
CA ARG A 115 3.39 8.76 -3.72
C ARG A 115 3.17 7.89 -4.95
N GLU A 116 4.18 7.21 -5.47
CA GLU A 116 4.13 6.48 -6.73
C GLU A 116 3.51 5.09 -6.53
N LEU A 117 2.18 5.03 -6.35
CA LEU A 117 1.44 3.80 -6.11
C LEU A 117 1.60 2.78 -7.24
N ASP A 118 1.66 3.24 -8.50
CA ASP A 118 1.84 2.35 -9.66
C ASP A 118 3.23 1.70 -9.67
N LEU A 119 4.26 2.43 -9.25
CA LEU A 119 5.60 1.86 -9.11
C LEU A 119 5.71 0.94 -7.89
N LEU A 120 5.00 1.27 -6.80
CA LEU A 120 4.89 0.37 -5.66
C LEU A 120 4.25 -0.96 -6.09
N GLU A 121 3.11 -0.93 -6.78
CA GLU A 121 2.45 -2.13 -7.28
C GLU A 121 3.36 -2.94 -8.21
N ALA A 122 4.01 -2.30 -9.20
CA ALA A 122 4.94 -2.98 -10.09
C ALA A 122 6.10 -3.64 -9.33
N ARG A 123 6.66 -2.93 -8.34
CA ARG A 123 7.73 -3.44 -7.48
C ARG A 123 7.28 -4.64 -6.64
N LEU A 124 6.09 -4.57 -6.06
CA LEU A 124 5.53 -5.66 -5.27
C LEU A 124 5.32 -6.89 -6.15
N HIS A 125 4.71 -6.75 -7.32
CA HIS A 125 4.55 -7.85 -8.27
C HIS A 125 5.88 -8.52 -8.65
N GLU A 126 6.90 -7.72 -8.98
CA GLU A 126 8.18 -8.24 -9.42
C GLU A 126 8.91 -9.01 -8.31
N LEU A 127 8.89 -8.47 -7.09
CA LEU A 127 9.72 -8.97 -5.99
C LEU A 127 9.00 -9.96 -5.07
N TYR A 128 7.67 -10.09 -5.17
CA TYR A 128 6.86 -10.84 -4.21
C TYR A 128 7.35 -12.28 -4.00
N HIS A 129 7.77 -12.97 -5.07
CA HIS A 129 8.25 -14.35 -4.98
C HIS A 129 9.67 -14.50 -4.40
N TRP A 130 10.47 -13.43 -4.46
CA TRP A 130 11.89 -13.46 -4.11
C TRP A 130 12.17 -13.01 -2.68
N VAL A 131 11.32 -12.15 -2.13
CA VAL A 131 11.51 -11.57 -0.79
C VAL A 131 10.61 -12.23 0.25
N GLN A 132 11.09 -12.27 1.50
CA GLN A 132 10.29 -12.71 2.63
C GLN A 132 9.42 -11.58 3.19
N ALA A 133 9.84 -10.33 3.04
CA ALA A 133 9.09 -9.18 3.51
C ALA A 133 9.43 -7.90 2.71
N PHE A 134 8.50 -6.95 2.72
CA PHE A 134 8.70 -5.57 2.28
C PHE A 134 8.63 -4.64 3.50
N ALA A 135 9.72 -3.95 3.81
CA ALA A 135 9.74 -2.90 4.83
C ALA A 135 9.53 -1.54 4.14
N ILE A 136 8.30 -1.02 4.24
CA ILE A 136 7.88 0.19 3.55
C ILE A 136 7.69 1.32 4.56
N VAL A 137 8.48 2.37 4.42
CA VAL A 137 8.36 3.56 5.27
C VAL A 137 7.84 4.73 4.45
N GLU A 138 6.67 5.25 4.81
CA GLU A 138 6.12 6.48 4.23
C GLU A 138 6.30 7.66 5.19
N LEU A 139 6.82 8.77 4.68
CA LEU A 139 7.16 9.94 5.49
C LEU A 139 6.21 11.11 5.24
N GLY A 140 5.65 11.68 6.30
CA GLY A 140 4.83 12.90 6.28
C GLY A 140 5.64 14.19 6.22
N VAL A 141 6.97 14.09 6.09
CA VAL A 141 7.87 15.23 5.96
C VAL A 141 8.91 14.97 4.89
N THR A 142 9.16 15.97 4.05
CA THR A 142 10.23 15.93 3.05
C THR A 142 11.60 16.12 3.72
N TYR A 143 12.68 15.75 3.02
CA TYR A 143 14.06 16.04 3.45
C TYR A 143 14.29 17.52 3.81
N GLN A 144 13.51 18.44 3.22
CA GLN A 144 13.57 19.89 3.47
C GLN A 144 12.68 20.35 4.64
N GLY A 145 12.05 19.43 5.38
CA GLY A 145 11.18 19.77 6.51
C GLY A 145 9.75 20.16 6.13
N LYS A 146 9.37 20.15 4.84
CA LYS A 146 8.00 20.46 4.41
C LYS A 146 7.06 19.29 4.70
N GLN A 147 5.89 19.59 5.25
CA GLN A 147 4.85 18.60 5.54
C GLN A 147 4.23 18.01 4.26
N ARG A 148 3.80 16.76 4.35
CA ARG A 148 3.22 15.96 3.28
C ARG A 148 2.17 15.02 3.86
N ASN A 149 1.11 14.78 3.09
CA ASN A 149 0.09 13.80 3.45
C ASN A 149 0.58 12.37 3.16
N SER A 150 0.03 11.39 3.87
CA SER A 150 0.19 9.99 3.51
C SER A 150 -0.54 9.69 2.21
N THR A 151 0.12 8.99 1.30
CA THR A 151 -0.49 8.52 0.04
C THR A 151 -0.83 7.05 0.14
N PHE A 152 0.07 6.22 0.66
CA PHE A 152 -0.20 4.79 0.77
C PHE A 152 -1.14 4.49 1.94
N ALA A 153 -0.96 5.17 3.09
CA ALA A 153 -1.94 5.03 4.19
C ALA A 153 -3.35 5.46 3.78
N ALA A 154 -3.47 6.52 2.97
CA ALA A 154 -4.77 6.98 2.45
C ALA A 154 -5.35 5.97 1.44
N CYS A 155 -4.52 5.41 0.57
CA CYS A 155 -4.91 4.32 -0.33
C CYS A 155 -5.43 3.10 0.44
N LEU A 156 -4.73 2.61 1.45
CA LEU A 156 -5.16 1.44 2.22
C LEU A 156 -6.48 1.66 3.00
N ALA A 157 -6.93 2.90 3.17
CA ALA A 157 -8.23 3.22 3.75
C ALA A 157 -9.37 3.29 2.71
N ASP A 158 -9.05 3.37 1.42
CA ASP A 158 -10.01 3.31 0.32
C ASP A 158 -10.21 1.85 -0.11
N PRO A 159 -11.45 1.32 -0.15
CA PRO A 159 -11.69 -0.08 -0.46
C PRO A 159 -11.16 -0.55 -1.83
N ALA A 160 -11.24 0.30 -2.85
CA ALA A 160 -10.78 -0.07 -4.19
C ALA A 160 -9.25 -0.13 -4.25
N CYS A 161 -8.59 0.73 -3.49
CA CYS A 161 -7.13 0.73 -3.41
C CYS A 161 -6.60 -0.34 -2.43
N GLU A 162 -7.32 -0.64 -1.35
CA GLU A 162 -7.02 -1.79 -0.49
C GLU A 162 -7.09 -3.10 -1.28
N GLU A 163 -8.15 -3.30 -2.08
CA GLU A 163 -8.29 -4.49 -2.94
C GLU A 163 -7.13 -4.62 -3.93
N ARG A 164 -6.67 -3.50 -4.50
CA ARG A 164 -5.51 -3.46 -5.41
C ARG A 164 -4.24 -4.01 -4.78
N PHE A 165 -3.98 -3.71 -3.50
CA PHE A 165 -2.76 -4.13 -2.81
C PHE A 165 -2.94 -5.40 -1.98
N ALA A 166 -4.17 -5.87 -1.77
CA ALA A 166 -4.50 -7.05 -0.97
C ALA A 166 -3.63 -8.29 -1.25
N PRO A 167 -3.24 -8.62 -2.50
CA PRO A 167 -2.41 -9.79 -2.78
C PRO A 167 -1.01 -9.76 -2.15
N PHE A 168 -0.52 -8.59 -1.72
CA PHE A 168 0.84 -8.41 -1.20
C PHE A 168 0.90 -8.13 0.29
N LEU A 169 -0.24 -7.81 0.92
CA LEU A 169 -0.29 -7.27 2.28
C LEU A 169 0.19 -8.25 3.35
N ASP A 170 0.23 -9.55 3.05
CA ASP A 170 0.78 -10.58 3.93
C ASP A 170 2.30 -10.44 4.15
N LYS A 171 3.03 -9.84 3.19
CA LYS A 171 4.47 -9.57 3.28
C LYS A 171 4.81 -8.10 3.55
N VAL A 172 3.84 -7.20 3.56
CA VAL A 172 4.09 -5.75 3.70
C VAL A 172 4.12 -5.32 5.17
N HIS A 173 5.29 -4.86 5.61
CA HIS A 173 5.50 -4.17 6.87
C HIS A 173 5.51 -2.66 6.64
N TYR A 174 4.34 -2.05 6.75
CA TYR A 174 4.15 -0.63 6.45
C TYR A 174 4.22 0.25 7.71
N THR A 175 5.01 1.33 7.65
CA THR A 175 5.08 2.36 8.70
C THR A 175 4.88 3.75 8.11
N PHE A 176 3.96 4.52 8.67
CA PHE A 176 3.83 5.95 8.39
C PHE A 176 4.42 6.78 9.51
N ILE A 177 5.30 7.73 9.18
CA ILE A 177 5.90 8.66 10.15
C ILE A 177 5.55 10.09 9.75
N GLY A 178 4.65 10.73 10.50
CA GLY A 178 4.14 12.06 10.14
C GLY A 178 5.19 13.18 10.20
N SER A 179 6.12 13.15 11.14
CA SER A 179 7.18 14.16 11.23
C SER A 179 8.37 13.69 12.07
N PHE A 180 9.50 14.36 11.90
CA PHE A 180 10.69 14.19 12.73
C PHE A 180 11.11 15.52 13.36
N PRO A 181 11.44 15.54 14.66
CA PRO A 181 12.06 16.71 15.28
C PRO A 181 13.32 17.18 14.54
N GLN A 182 14.10 16.23 14.03
CA GLN A 182 15.32 16.45 13.27
C GLN A 182 15.08 17.22 11.96
N CYS A 183 13.88 17.12 11.39
CA CYS A 183 13.50 17.84 10.17
C CYS A 183 13.07 19.29 10.41
N ARG A 184 13.02 19.73 11.67
CA ARG A 184 12.77 21.13 12.03
C ARG A 184 14.06 21.93 12.22
N THR A 185 15.20 21.28 12.21
CA THR A 185 16.50 21.97 12.32
C THR A 185 16.87 22.60 10.98
N ARG A 186 17.77 23.59 11.01
CA ARG A 186 18.33 24.18 9.77
C ARG A 186 19.36 23.28 9.08
N ASN A 187 19.55 22.07 9.58
CA ASN A 187 20.51 21.10 9.04
C ASN A 187 19.75 19.95 8.37
N PRO A 188 19.68 19.94 7.03
CA PRO A 188 18.88 18.95 6.32
C PRO A 188 19.49 17.52 6.41
N TRP A 189 20.77 17.39 6.74
CA TRP A 189 21.42 16.10 7.00
C TRP A 189 20.86 15.40 8.24
N GLN A 190 20.37 16.15 9.23
CA GLN A 190 19.75 15.55 10.42
C GLN A 190 18.38 14.95 10.08
N CYS A 191 17.61 15.63 9.23
CA CYS A 191 16.34 15.10 8.72
C CYS A 191 16.56 13.79 7.96
N GLU A 192 17.58 13.76 7.11
CA GLU A 192 17.92 12.61 6.31
C GLU A 192 18.45 11.44 7.12
N TYR A 193 19.28 11.71 8.12
CA TYR A 193 19.70 10.70 9.09
C TYR A 193 18.49 10.09 9.80
N ALA A 194 17.50 10.90 10.21
CA ALA A 194 16.27 10.39 10.80
C ALA A 194 15.46 9.52 9.82
N HIS A 195 15.40 9.88 8.54
CA HIS A 195 14.74 9.09 7.52
C HIS A 195 15.43 7.73 7.28
N ARG A 196 16.76 7.71 7.21
CA ARG A 196 17.52 6.45 7.08
C ARG A 196 17.38 5.56 8.29
N ASN A 197 17.45 6.14 9.50
CA ASN A 197 17.30 5.36 10.72
C ASN A 197 15.91 4.74 10.82
N ALA A 198 14.86 5.49 10.46
CA ALA A 198 13.51 4.94 10.40
C ALA A 198 13.39 3.76 9.44
N LEU A 199 14.12 3.80 8.31
CA LEU A 199 14.18 2.65 7.41
C LEU A 199 14.92 1.46 8.02
N GLY A 200 16.02 1.70 8.74
CA GLY A 200 16.74 0.67 9.49
C GLY A 200 15.86 0.01 10.57
N ASP A 201 15.11 0.82 11.32
CA ASP A 201 14.16 0.34 12.34
C ASP A 201 13.06 -0.52 11.69
N ALA A 202 12.51 -0.08 10.55
CA ALA A 202 11.50 -0.84 9.81
C ALA A 202 12.06 -2.15 9.23
N PHE A 203 13.29 -2.15 8.73
CA PHE A 203 13.99 -3.36 8.27
C PHE A 203 14.16 -4.37 9.41
N ALA A 204 14.62 -3.91 10.58
CA ALA A 204 14.74 -4.77 11.76
C ALA A 204 13.38 -5.32 12.22
N ALA A 205 12.34 -4.49 12.23
CA ALA A 205 10.98 -4.91 12.57
C ALA A 205 10.39 -5.92 11.58
N ALA A 206 10.82 -5.90 10.32
CA ALA A 206 10.47 -6.90 9.30
C ALA A 206 11.26 -8.22 9.45
N GLY A 207 12.12 -8.35 10.47
CA GLY A 207 12.93 -9.54 10.74
C GLY A 207 14.36 -9.45 10.21
N GLY A 208 14.75 -8.30 9.68
CA GLY A 208 16.11 -8.02 9.24
C GLY A 208 17.11 -8.11 10.39
N ARG A 209 18.26 -8.72 10.14
CA ARG A 209 19.35 -8.85 11.10
C ARG A 209 20.64 -8.43 10.43
N ASP A 210 21.39 -7.57 11.10
CA ASP A 210 22.76 -7.24 10.72
C ASP A 210 23.59 -8.51 10.86
N GLN A 211 24.25 -8.93 9.78
CA GLN A 211 25.16 -10.08 9.75
C GLN A 211 26.59 -9.61 9.92
#